data_AF-A0A9X9XJQ4-F1
#
_entry.id   AF-A0A9X9XJQ4-F1
#
_cell.length_a   1.000
_cell.length_b   1.000
_cell.length_c   1.000
_cell.angle_alpha   90.00
_cell.angle_beta   90.00
_cell.angle_gamma   90.00
#
_symmetry.space_group_name_H-M   'P 1'
#
loop_
_entity.id
_entity.type
_entity.pdbx_description
1 polymer ?
#
loop_
_entity_poly.entity_id
_entity_poly.type
_entity_poly.pdbx_seq_one_letter_code
_entity_poly.pdbx_strand_id
1 'polypeptide(L)'
;MPALCTATVALSASPPSFSPRSQAALPPVTSPRQASDGVHCTVGEPPIPVWVPRDASRDSHLGALIPFDDALPQRLAAVLRLWHALQGPVQPDVELTAQRRRRLVLALRAHDGHRGGHSYRDIAIGLFGAACVPRGAAWKTHDLRARTMRLVADAIALRDGGYRALLRLGPRLKLAR
;
A
#
# COMPACT_ATOMS: atom_id res chain seq x y z
N MET A 1 -7.59 6.90 -8.01
CA MET A 1 -7.44 8.25 -7.42
C MET A 1 -6.05 8.40 -6.81
N PRO A 2 -5.12 9.07 -7.52
CA PRO A 2 -3.74 9.26 -7.08
C PRO A 2 -3.62 10.11 -5.80
N ALA A 3 -4.62 10.95 -5.50
CA ALA A 3 -4.67 11.75 -4.27
C ALA A 3 -4.66 10.90 -2.98
N LEU A 4 -5.19 9.67 -3.02
CA LEU A 4 -5.34 8.82 -1.83
C LEU A 4 -4.11 7.95 -1.52
N CYS A 5 -3.21 7.75 -2.50
CA CYS A 5 -2.03 6.91 -2.37
C CYS A 5 -0.78 7.80 -2.34
N THR A 6 -0.17 7.93 -1.16
CA THR A 6 1.01 8.78 -0.96
C THR A 6 2.26 8.24 -1.65
N ALA A 7 2.24 6.96 -2.03
CA ALA A 7 3.32 6.29 -2.75
C ALA A 7 3.24 6.45 -4.29
N THR A 8 2.17 7.04 -4.84
CA THR A 8 2.04 7.24 -6.29
C THR A 8 2.79 8.49 -6.71
N VAL A 9 3.68 8.35 -7.69
CA VAL A 9 4.41 9.47 -8.29
C VAL A 9 3.63 9.99 -9.50
N ALA A 10 3.26 11.26 -9.47
CA ALA A 10 2.68 11.94 -10.61
C ALA A 10 3.81 12.45 -11.53
N LEU A 11 3.83 12.06 -12.80
CA LEU A 11 4.78 12.56 -13.79
C LEU A 11 4.06 13.45 -14.79
N SER A 12 4.57 14.66 -15.03
CA SER A 12 4.03 15.60 -16.02
C SER A 12 5.13 16.07 -16.95
N ALA A 13 4.73 16.58 -18.12
CA ALA A 13 5.64 17.30 -18.98
C ALA A 13 6.29 18.48 -18.22
N SER A 14 7.61 18.54 -18.26
CA SER A 14 8.39 19.67 -17.79
C SER A 14 8.26 20.84 -18.77
N PRO A 15 8.15 22.09 -18.28
CA PRO A 15 8.22 23.27 -19.13
C PRO A 15 9.53 23.30 -19.94
N PRO A 16 9.54 23.89 -21.15
CA PRO A 16 10.75 23.94 -21.99
C PRO A 16 11.95 24.60 -21.30
N SER A 17 11.69 25.64 -20.50
CA SER A 17 12.67 26.35 -19.69
C SER A 17 13.20 25.56 -18.48
N PHE A 18 12.61 24.40 -18.18
CA PHE A 18 12.96 23.50 -17.07
C PHE A 18 13.29 22.09 -17.59
N SER A 19 14.11 22.04 -18.64
CA SER A 19 14.58 20.78 -19.20
C SER A 19 15.60 20.12 -18.27
N PRO A 20 15.50 18.80 -18.01
CA PRO A 20 16.44 18.11 -17.16
C PRO A 20 17.83 18.10 -17.80
N ARG A 21 18.88 18.20 -16.97
CA ARG A 21 20.28 18.10 -17.45
C ARG A 21 20.65 16.70 -17.97
N SER A 22 19.92 15.68 -17.55
CA SER A 22 20.04 14.31 -18.01
C SER A 22 18.66 13.66 -17.99
N GLN A 23 18.29 13.00 -19.10
CA GLN A 23 17.03 12.28 -19.19
C GLN A 23 17.23 10.86 -18.69
N ALA A 24 16.63 10.54 -17.55
CA ALA A 24 16.54 9.16 -17.12
C ALA A 24 15.59 8.40 -18.06
N ALA A 25 16.06 7.31 -18.65
CA ALA A 25 15.20 6.39 -19.37
C ALA A 25 14.21 5.79 -18.36
N LEU A 26 12.91 5.90 -18.61
CA LEU A 26 11.93 5.19 -17.81
C LEU A 26 12.12 3.68 -18.05
N PRO A 27 12.23 2.85 -17.00
CA PRO A 27 12.20 1.41 -17.10
C PRO A 27 10.94 0.96 -17.83
N PRO A 28 10.94 -0.27 -18.40
CA PRO A 28 9.77 -0.83 -19.03
C PRO A 28 8.55 -0.68 -18.11
N VAL A 29 7.53 -0.02 -18.65
CA VAL A 29 6.27 0.24 -17.96
C VAL A 29 5.47 -1.05 -17.93
N THR A 30 5.08 -1.50 -16.75
CA THR A 30 4.29 -2.71 -16.57
C THR A 30 2.83 -2.35 -16.34
N SER A 31 1.93 -3.09 -16.99
CA SER A 31 0.47 -3.00 -16.80
C SER A 31 -0.13 -1.59 -16.91
N PRO A 32 0.09 -0.85 -18.02
CA PRO A 32 -0.52 0.45 -18.21
C PRO A 32 -2.06 0.32 -18.24
N ARG A 33 -2.74 1.11 -17.41
CA ARG A 33 -4.19 1.22 -17.37
C ARG A 33 -4.61 2.64 -17.72
N GLN A 34 -5.39 2.77 -18.78
CA GLN A 34 -6.00 4.03 -19.15
C GLN A 34 -7.20 4.32 -18.23
N ALA A 35 -7.24 5.51 -17.66
CA ALA A 35 -8.36 6.03 -16.89
C ALA A 35 -8.81 7.39 -17.44
N SER A 36 -9.90 7.93 -16.90
CA SER A 36 -10.39 9.27 -17.25
C SER A 36 -9.35 10.36 -16.91
N ASP A 37 -8.68 10.21 -15.76
CA ASP A 37 -7.70 11.16 -15.20
C ASP A 37 -6.26 11.00 -15.75
N GLY A 38 -6.01 10.03 -16.63
CA GLY A 38 -4.69 9.82 -17.23
C GLY A 38 -4.32 8.34 -17.34
N VAL A 39 -3.02 8.06 -17.40
CA VAL A 39 -2.47 6.70 -17.47
C VAL A 39 -1.89 6.33 -16.11
N HIS A 40 -2.32 5.19 -15.57
CA HIS A 40 -1.76 4.61 -14.36
C HIS A 40 -0.91 3.41 -14.73
N CYS A 41 0.30 3.32 -14.21
CA CYS A 41 1.19 2.21 -14.49
C CYS A 41 2.13 1.93 -13.31
N THR A 42 2.92 0.86 -13.42
CA THR A 42 3.98 0.56 -12.46
C THR A 42 5.33 0.47 -13.15
N VAL A 43 6.37 0.93 -12.49
CA VAL A 43 7.74 0.98 -13.02
C VAL A 43 8.69 0.23 -12.08
N GLY A 44 9.62 -0.53 -12.66
CA GLY A 44 10.70 -1.21 -11.96
C GLY A 44 10.27 -2.38 -11.06
N GLU A 45 11.23 -2.94 -10.35
CA GLU A 45 11.03 -4.01 -9.36
C GLU A 45 11.81 -3.65 -8.08
N PRO A 46 11.16 -3.57 -6.90
CA PRO A 46 9.73 -3.74 -6.65
C PRO A 46 8.88 -2.62 -7.29
N PRO A 47 7.63 -2.92 -7.73
CA PRO A 47 6.83 -2.00 -8.55
C PRO A 47 6.58 -0.67 -7.84
N ILE A 48 6.80 0.42 -8.56
CA ILE A 48 6.52 1.79 -8.13
C ILE A 48 5.32 2.32 -8.91
N PRO A 49 4.22 2.69 -8.24
CA PRO A 49 3.06 3.23 -8.94
C PRO A 49 3.34 4.63 -9.48
N VAL A 50 3.08 4.81 -10.77
CA VAL A 50 3.26 6.06 -11.51
C VAL A 50 1.95 6.43 -12.17
N TRP A 51 1.60 7.71 -12.12
CA TRP A 51 0.46 8.29 -12.83
C TRP A 51 0.94 9.41 -13.74
N VAL A 52 0.51 9.36 -15.01
CA VAL A 52 0.80 10.38 -16.02
C VAL A 52 -0.52 11.05 -16.40
N PRO A 53 -0.72 12.35 -16.12
CA PRO A 53 -1.90 13.08 -16.58
C PRO A 53 -2.02 13.02 -18.10
N ARG A 54 -3.25 13.10 -18.60
CA ARG A 54 -3.55 12.99 -20.04
C ARG A 54 -2.81 14.02 -20.91
N ASP A 55 -2.51 15.17 -20.33
CA ASP A 55 -2.03 16.34 -21.08
C ASP A 55 -0.50 16.32 -21.28
N ALA A 56 0.19 15.34 -20.70
CA ALA A 56 1.62 15.15 -20.91
C ALA A 56 1.87 14.46 -22.26
N SER A 57 2.55 15.15 -23.18
CA SER A 57 2.98 14.55 -24.44
C SER A 57 4.10 13.53 -24.20
N ARG A 58 4.08 12.41 -24.96
CA ARG A 58 5.03 11.30 -24.78
C ARG A 58 6.48 11.68 -25.08
N ASP A 59 6.68 12.74 -25.85
CA ASP A 59 8.01 13.23 -26.26
C ASP A 59 8.54 14.33 -25.33
N SER A 60 7.76 14.74 -24.31
CA SER A 60 8.22 15.72 -23.33
C SER A 60 9.16 15.10 -22.31
N HIS A 61 10.15 15.89 -21.88
CA HIS A 61 10.85 15.60 -20.64
C HIS A 61 9.86 15.54 -19.48
N LEU A 62 9.96 14.53 -18.64
CA LEU A 62 9.05 14.33 -17.52
C LEU A 62 9.65 14.85 -16.21
N GLY A 63 8.84 15.55 -15.44
CA GLY A 63 9.13 15.97 -14.07
C GLY A 63 8.09 15.38 -13.10
N ALA A 64 8.45 15.27 -11.82
CA ALA A 64 7.51 14.84 -10.79
C ALA A 64 6.66 16.02 -10.30
N LEU A 65 5.33 15.86 -10.28
CA LEU A 65 4.40 16.79 -9.65
C LEU A 65 4.12 16.35 -8.21
N ILE A 66 4.37 17.24 -7.25
CA ILE A 66 4.19 16.95 -5.83
C ILE A 66 3.26 18.01 -5.22
N PRO A 67 2.03 17.63 -4.83
CA PRO A 67 1.16 18.50 -4.05
C PRO A 67 1.80 18.89 -2.72
N PHE A 68 1.62 20.15 -2.31
CA PHE A 68 1.93 20.61 -0.96
C PHE A 68 0.77 20.25 -0.03
N ASP A 69 0.79 19.03 0.50
CA ASP A 69 -0.19 18.50 1.45
C ASP A 69 0.50 17.86 2.67
N ASP A 70 -0.29 17.38 3.63
CA ASP A 70 0.22 16.67 4.82
C ASP A 70 1.01 15.40 4.48
N ALA A 71 0.92 14.92 3.23
CA ALA A 71 1.63 13.76 2.72
C ALA A 71 2.92 14.13 1.96
N LEU A 72 3.31 15.40 1.91
CA LEU A 72 4.48 15.88 1.19
C LEU A 72 5.76 15.07 1.49
N PRO A 73 6.11 14.76 2.77
CA PRO A 73 7.30 13.96 3.05
C PRO A 73 7.26 12.55 2.44
N GLN A 74 6.10 11.91 2.44
CA GLN A 74 5.90 10.57 1.86
C GLN A 74 5.94 10.62 0.33
N ARG A 75 5.38 11.68 -0.27
CA ARG A 75 5.42 11.89 -1.72
C ARG A 75 6.85 12.16 -2.21
N LEU A 76 7.61 12.98 -1.48
CA LEU A 76 9.04 13.19 -1.76
C LEU A 76 9.83 11.88 -1.65
N ALA A 77 9.56 11.08 -0.62
CA ALA A 77 10.17 9.76 -0.47
C ALA A 77 9.86 8.84 -1.65
N ALA A 78 8.62 8.86 -2.15
CA ALA A 78 8.20 8.07 -3.30
C ALA A 78 8.91 8.51 -4.59
N VAL A 79 9.08 9.84 -4.79
CA VAL A 79 9.86 10.38 -5.91
C VAL A 79 11.32 9.99 -5.83
N LEU A 80 11.94 10.07 -4.65
CA LEU A 80 13.32 9.64 -4.45
C LEU A 80 13.49 8.14 -4.70
N ARG A 81 12.54 7.31 -4.25
CA ARG A 81 12.52 5.89 -4.54
C ARG A 81 12.39 5.61 -6.04
N LEU A 82 11.54 6.35 -6.75
CA LEU A 82 11.46 6.28 -8.21
C LEU A 82 12.81 6.64 -8.83
N TRP A 83 13.39 7.77 -8.46
CA TRP A 83 14.68 8.20 -8.98
C TRP A 83 15.77 7.15 -8.78
N HIS A 84 15.90 6.57 -7.58
CA HIS A 84 16.84 5.47 -7.34
C HIS A 84 16.54 4.25 -8.23
N ALA A 85 15.27 3.91 -8.45
CA ALA A 85 14.87 2.79 -9.31
C ALA A 85 15.20 3.01 -10.79
N LEU A 86 15.27 4.28 -11.22
CA LEU A 86 15.77 4.65 -12.54
C LEU A 86 17.29 4.47 -12.66
N GLN A 87 18.03 4.54 -11.55
CA GLN A 87 19.49 4.36 -11.53
C GLN A 87 19.94 2.90 -11.31
N GLY A 88 19.05 2.03 -10.81
CA GLY A 88 19.38 0.64 -10.52
C GLY A 88 18.36 -0.03 -9.59
N PRO A 89 18.57 -1.30 -9.22
CA PRO A 89 17.68 -2.02 -8.32
C PRO A 89 17.60 -1.36 -6.94
N VAL A 90 16.38 -1.18 -6.42
CA VAL A 90 16.12 -0.52 -5.13
C VAL A 90 15.57 -1.53 -4.14
N GLN A 91 16.07 -1.47 -2.91
CA GLN A 91 15.53 -2.27 -1.82
C GLN A 91 14.10 -1.81 -1.47
N PRO A 92 13.16 -2.73 -1.20
CA PRO A 92 11.80 -2.37 -0.82
C PRO A 92 11.78 -1.54 0.46
N ASP A 93 11.33 -0.29 0.37
CA ASP A 93 11.36 0.71 1.45
C ASP A 93 10.05 0.74 2.29
N VAL A 94 9.13 -0.19 2.04
CA VAL A 94 7.80 -0.23 2.68
C VAL A 94 7.68 -1.46 3.57
N GLU A 95 8.14 -1.35 4.80
CA GLU A 95 7.98 -2.44 5.77
C GLU A 95 6.78 -2.21 6.68
N LEU A 96 5.61 -2.71 6.25
CA LEU A 96 4.72 -3.28 7.24
C LEU A 96 5.54 -4.34 7.99
N THR A 97 5.75 -4.14 9.30
CA THR A 97 6.48 -5.13 10.10
C THR A 97 5.86 -6.51 9.92
N ALA A 98 6.68 -7.56 9.93
CA ALA A 98 6.21 -8.93 9.71
C ALA A 98 5.03 -9.29 10.64
N GLN A 99 5.06 -8.81 11.89
CA GLN A 99 3.97 -8.96 12.85
C GLN A 99 2.69 -8.25 12.40
N ARG A 100 2.77 -7.00 11.93
CA ARG A 100 1.60 -6.25 11.45
C ARG A 100 1.01 -6.89 10.21
N ARG A 101 1.84 -7.35 9.27
CA ARG A 101 1.41 -8.09 8.08
C ARG A 101 0.69 -9.39 8.45
N ARG A 102 1.26 -10.20 9.36
CA ARG A 102 0.62 -11.43 9.87
C ARG A 102 -0.74 -11.13 10.50
N ARG A 103 -0.84 -10.08 11.33
CA ARG A 103 -2.10 -9.68 11.95
C ARG A 103 -3.16 -9.27 10.93
N LEU A 104 -2.80 -8.52 9.88
CA LEU A 104 -3.73 -8.16 8.80
C LEU A 104 -4.25 -9.41 8.07
N VAL A 105 -3.38 -10.37 7.75
CA VAL A 105 -3.79 -11.64 7.12
C VAL A 105 -4.75 -12.42 8.01
N LEU A 106 -4.47 -12.51 9.31
CA LEU A 106 -5.37 -13.18 10.26
C LEU A 106 -6.72 -12.46 10.37
N ALA A 107 -6.74 -11.12 10.38
CA ALA A 107 -7.96 -10.33 10.41
C ALA A 107 -8.82 -10.59 9.16
N LEU A 108 -8.21 -10.60 7.96
CA LEU A 108 -8.92 -10.93 6.72
C LEU A 108 -9.52 -12.34 6.74
N ARG A 109 -8.74 -13.35 7.15
CA ARG A 109 -9.26 -14.72 7.28
C ARG A 109 -10.38 -14.83 8.33
N ALA A 110 -10.27 -14.10 9.44
CA ALA A 110 -11.30 -14.05 10.47
C ALA A 110 -12.61 -13.45 9.92
N HIS A 111 -12.49 -12.41 9.09
CA HIS A 111 -13.63 -11.78 8.42
C HIS A 111 -14.29 -12.70 7.40
N ASP A 112 -13.52 -13.47 6.64
CA ASP A 112 -14.08 -14.46 5.71
C ASP A 112 -14.90 -15.52 6.45
N GLY A 113 -14.36 -16.04 7.57
CA GLY A 113 -15.10 -16.95 8.45
C GLY A 113 -16.36 -16.31 9.06
N HIS A 114 -16.26 -15.05 9.50
CA HIS A 114 -17.41 -14.33 10.05
C HIS A 114 -18.50 -14.07 9.00
N ARG A 115 -18.12 -13.69 7.76
CA ARG A 115 -19.05 -13.55 6.64
C ARG A 115 -19.70 -14.88 6.24
N GLY A 116 -19.00 -15.99 6.42
CA GLY A 116 -19.53 -17.34 6.25
C GLY A 116 -20.49 -17.78 7.37
N GLY A 117 -20.75 -16.95 8.38
CA GLY A 117 -21.65 -17.28 9.50
C GLY A 117 -21.04 -18.24 10.52
N HIS A 118 -19.74 -18.52 10.45
CA HIS A 118 -19.07 -19.40 11.41
C HIS A 118 -19.02 -18.78 12.81
N SER A 119 -19.12 -19.63 13.83
CA SER A 119 -18.97 -19.18 15.20
C SER A 119 -17.53 -18.70 15.46
N TYR A 120 -17.33 -17.81 16.43
CA TYR A 120 -15.98 -17.39 16.83
C TYR A 120 -15.06 -18.56 17.20
N ARG A 121 -15.63 -19.68 17.67
CA ARG A 121 -14.86 -20.88 18.00
C ARG A 121 -14.36 -21.57 16.74
N ASP A 122 -15.23 -21.72 15.73
CA ASP A 122 -14.86 -22.34 14.45
C ASP A 122 -13.84 -21.48 13.71
N ILE A 123 -14.00 -20.15 13.75
CA ILE A 123 -13.01 -19.21 13.24
C ILE A 123 -11.66 -19.39 13.97
N ALA A 124 -11.67 -19.47 15.30
CA ALA A 124 -10.44 -19.69 16.06
C ALA A 124 -9.76 -21.02 15.71
N ILE A 125 -10.53 -22.09 15.50
CA ILE A 125 -10.03 -23.39 15.06
C ILE A 125 -9.37 -23.27 13.69
N GLY A 126 -9.99 -22.56 12.74
CA GLY A 126 -9.41 -22.33 11.41
C GLY A 126 -8.13 -21.47 11.43
N LEU A 127 -8.01 -20.53 12.37
CA LEU A 127 -6.86 -19.63 12.46
C LEU A 127 -5.68 -20.19 13.26
N PHE A 128 -5.96 -20.92 14.34
CA PHE A 128 -4.95 -21.33 15.33
C PHE A 128 -4.85 -22.86 15.48
N GLY A 129 -5.72 -23.63 14.82
CA GLY A 129 -5.76 -25.08 14.90
C GLY A 129 -6.63 -25.59 16.05
N ALA A 130 -7.28 -26.74 15.84
CA ALA A 130 -8.19 -27.33 16.82
C ALA A 130 -7.49 -27.72 18.14
N ALA A 131 -6.22 -28.09 18.09
CA ALA A 131 -5.44 -28.47 19.27
C ALA A 131 -5.23 -27.30 20.24
N CYS A 132 -5.19 -26.06 19.74
CA CYS A 132 -5.01 -24.86 20.55
C CYS A 132 -6.32 -24.32 21.12
N VAL A 133 -7.49 -24.78 20.62
CA VAL A 133 -8.80 -24.24 20.99
C VAL A 133 -9.51 -25.19 21.95
N PRO A 134 -9.78 -24.78 23.21
CA PRO A 134 -10.45 -25.65 24.17
C PRO A 134 -11.88 -26.02 23.75
N ARG A 135 -12.35 -27.16 24.27
CA ARG A 135 -13.72 -27.65 24.09
C ARG A 135 -14.61 -27.22 25.25
N GLY A 136 -15.92 -27.18 25.00
CA GLY A 136 -16.93 -26.97 26.05
C GLY A 136 -16.81 -25.62 26.77
N ALA A 137 -17.05 -25.63 28.09
CA ALA A 137 -17.13 -24.42 28.91
C ALA A 137 -15.81 -23.61 28.94
N ALA A 138 -14.66 -24.28 28.86
CA ALA A 138 -13.34 -23.64 28.90
C ALA A 138 -13.11 -22.65 27.74
N TRP A 139 -13.83 -22.79 26.62
CA TRP A 139 -13.80 -21.82 25.52
C TRP A 139 -14.26 -20.42 25.94
N LYS A 140 -15.24 -20.29 26.83
CA LYS A 140 -15.84 -19.00 27.16
C LYS A 140 -14.85 -18.03 27.82
N THR A 141 -13.87 -18.56 28.56
CA THR A 141 -12.87 -17.79 29.31
C THR A 141 -11.48 -17.80 28.68
N HIS A 142 -11.27 -18.54 27.58
CA HIS A 142 -9.97 -18.66 26.94
C HIS A 142 -9.57 -17.39 26.16
N ASP A 143 -8.29 -17.05 26.15
CA ASP A 143 -7.73 -15.84 25.52
C ASP A 143 -7.99 -15.77 23.99
N LEU A 144 -7.93 -16.92 23.32
CA LEU A 144 -8.20 -17.08 21.88
C LEU A 144 -9.61 -16.62 21.50
N ARG A 145 -10.59 -16.68 22.40
CA ARG A 145 -11.93 -16.11 22.15
C ARG A 145 -11.84 -14.61 21.95
N ALA A 146 -11.27 -13.90 22.93
CA ALA A 146 -11.10 -12.46 22.85
C ALA A 146 -10.17 -12.04 21.70
N ARG A 147 -9.11 -12.82 21.46
CA ARG A 147 -8.21 -12.60 20.32
C ARG A 147 -8.93 -12.71 18.98
N THR A 148 -9.78 -13.72 18.80
CA THR A 148 -10.54 -13.93 17.57
C THR A 148 -11.59 -12.83 17.37
N MET A 149 -12.30 -12.44 18.43
CA MET A 149 -13.24 -11.32 18.38
C MET A 149 -12.55 -10.02 17.93
N ARG A 150 -11.37 -9.71 18.49
CA ARG A 150 -10.57 -8.55 18.08
C ARG A 150 -10.14 -8.63 16.62
N LEU A 151 -9.75 -9.80 16.11
CA LEU A 151 -9.41 -9.95 14.69
C LEU A 151 -10.61 -9.67 13.78
N VAL A 152 -11.81 -10.13 14.15
CA VAL A 152 -13.04 -9.83 13.40
C VAL A 152 -13.36 -8.34 13.45
N ALA A 153 -13.27 -7.71 14.62
CA ALA A 153 -13.49 -6.28 14.78
C ALA A 153 -12.46 -5.44 13.98
N ASP A 154 -11.17 -5.78 14.07
CA ASP A 154 -10.10 -5.15 13.29
C ASP A 154 -10.40 -5.23 11.78
N ALA A 155 -10.89 -6.38 11.30
CA ALA A 155 -11.21 -6.59 9.89
C ALA A 155 -12.44 -5.80 9.43
N ILE A 156 -13.47 -5.70 10.28
CA ILE A 156 -14.63 -4.85 10.03
C ILE A 156 -14.19 -3.39 9.94
N ALA A 157 -13.37 -2.91 10.88
CA ALA A 157 -12.84 -1.56 10.84
C ALA A 157 -11.99 -1.30 9.58
N LEU A 158 -11.22 -2.29 9.13
CA LEU A 158 -10.48 -2.22 7.86
C LEU A 158 -11.45 -2.09 6.67
N ARG A 159 -12.49 -2.93 6.58
CA ARG A 159 -13.52 -2.89 5.53
C ARG A 159 -14.22 -1.53 5.49
N ASP A 160 -14.55 -0.98 6.65
CA ASP A 160 -15.32 0.26 6.81
C ASP A 160 -14.48 1.53 6.59
N GLY A 161 -13.36 1.41 5.86
CA GLY A 161 -12.52 2.53 5.43
C GLY A 161 -11.15 2.59 6.09
N GLY A 162 -10.90 1.78 7.13
CA GLY A 162 -9.61 1.70 7.81
C GLY A 162 -8.45 1.27 6.89
N TYR A 163 -8.74 0.54 5.80
CA TYR A 163 -7.74 0.16 4.80
C TYR A 163 -7.02 1.36 4.17
N ARG A 164 -7.64 2.55 4.13
CA ARG A 164 -7.02 3.76 3.57
C ARG A 164 -5.76 4.19 4.33
N ALA A 165 -5.69 3.88 5.62
CA ALA A 165 -4.48 4.12 6.41
C ALA A 165 -3.29 3.29 5.90
N LEU A 166 -3.54 2.11 5.32
CA LEU A 166 -2.50 1.29 4.71
C LEU A 166 -1.96 1.91 3.42
N LEU A 167 -2.80 2.64 2.67
CA LEU A 167 -2.40 3.33 1.43
C LEU A 167 -1.57 4.60 1.69
N ARG A 168 -1.63 5.12 2.93
CA ARG A 168 -0.79 6.22 3.41
C ARG A 168 0.55 5.75 3.94
N LEU A 169 0.75 4.43 4.10
CA LEU A 169 2.05 3.86 4.40
C LEU A 169 2.90 3.94 3.14
N GLY A 170 3.66 5.02 3.04
CA GLY A 170 4.67 5.22 2.01
C GLY A 170 6.07 5.17 2.60
N PRO A 171 7.10 5.15 1.73
CA PRO A 171 8.46 5.42 2.15
C PRO A 171 8.51 6.72 2.95
N ARG A 172 9.35 6.78 3.99
CA ARG A 172 9.46 7.95 4.86
C ARG A 172 10.86 8.52 4.76
N LEU A 173 10.95 9.78 4.35
CA LEU A 173 12.20 10.52 4.53
C LEU A 173 12.43 10.75 6.02
N LYS A 174 13.58 10.30 6.51
CA LYS A 174 14.11 10.72 7.80
C LYS A 174 14.76 12.08 7.58
N LEU A 175 14.01 13.15 7.81
CA LEU A 175 14.60 14.48 7.90
C LEU A 175 15.33 14.56 9.24
N ALA A 176 16.64 14.79 9.21
CA ALA A 176 17.39 15.17 10.41
C ALA A 176 16.80 16.49 10.92
N ARG A 177 16.46 16.55 12.21
CA ARG A 177 16.06 17.78 12.89
C ARG A 177 17.31 18.50 13.38
#